data_AF-A0A3N4Z1Y0-F1
#
_entry.id   AF-A0A3N4Z1Y0-F1
#
_cell.length_a   1.000
_cell.length_b   1.000
_cell.length_c   1.000
_cell.angle_alpha   90.00
_cell.angle_beta   90.00
_cell.angle_gamma   90.00
#
_symmetry.space_group_name_H-M   'P 1'
#
loop_
_entity.id
_entity.type
_entity.pdbx_description
1 polymer ?
#
loop_
_entity_poly.entity_id
_entity_poly.type
_entity_poly.pdbx_seq_one_letter_code
_entity_poly.pdbx_strand_id
1 'polypeptide(L)'
;MDTVPLSAEQVIGVFWARSRLLQHPALHARGRLVRRHLDVYLDTEAEQWLTTPERALVEAERQLDPAGAVARVTGPEALVAALPGFVDAEWLLPSVADAHAQLLVVDSLVRWLLASGAVDAGEMSCSVLEIETRLARAAAGLDRRRALSRSDPPGRLPPGAARRRPR
;
A
#
# COMPACT_ATOMS: atom_id res chain seq x y z
N MET A 1 -20.94 -9.71 26.30
CA MET A 1 -20.26 -10.61 25.33
C MET A 1 -19.02 -9.87 24.91
N ASP A 2 -17.86 -10.26 25.44
CA ASP A 2 -16.58 -9.68 25.04
C ASP A 2 -16.32 -10.10 23.59
N THR A 3 -16.48 -9.17 22.66
CA THR A 3 -16.11 -9.38 21.26
C THR A 3 -14.61 -9.43 21.19
N VAL A 4 -14.05 -10.55 20.70
CA VAL A 4 -12.61 -10.64 20.41
C VAL A 4 -12.26 -9.49 19.44
N PRO A 5 -11.31 -8.61 19.80
CA PRO A 5 -10.90 -7.53 18.92
C PRO A 5 -10.33 -8.11 17.62
N LEU A 6 -10.73 -7.53 16.49
CA LEU A 6 -10.25 -7.97 15.18
C LEU A 6 -8.79 -7.58 15.01
N SER A 7 -7.96 -8.48 14.48
CA SER A 7 -6.58 -8.14 14.11
C SER A 7 -6.53 -7.41 12.77
N ALA A 8 -5.42 -6.70 12.51
CA ALA A 8 -5.10 -6.11 11.22
C ALA A 8 -5.16 -7.17 10.10
N GLU A 9 -4.59 -8.34 10.33
CA GLU A 9 -4.65 -9.46 9.36
C GLU A 9 -6.09 -9.82 8.99
N GLN A 10 -6.96 -9.95 10.00
CA GLN A 10 -8.36 -10.30 9.80
C GLN A 10 -9.10 -9.23 9.01
N VAL A 11 -8.96 -7.94 9.37
CA VAL A 11 -9.64 -6.85 8.64
C VAL A 11 -9.12 -6.71 7.22
N ILE A 12 -7.82 -6.86 6.98
CA ILE A 12 -7.24 -6.85 5.64
C ILE A 12 -7.77 -8.06 4.85
N GLY A 13 -7.82 -9.25 5.46
CA GLY A 13 -8.39 -10.45 4.83
C GLY A 13 -9.84 -10.27 4.40
N VAL A 14 -10.68 -9.72 5.29
CA VAL A 14 -12.10 -9.45 5.01
C VAL A 14 -12.26 -8.40 3.91
N PHE A 15 -11.49 -7.31 3.95
CA PHE A 15 -11.52 -6.29 2.90
C PHE A 15 -11.16 -6.87 1.54
N TRP A 16 -10.06 -7.63 1.44
CA TRP A 16 -9.65 -8.24 0.17
C TRP A 16 -10.68 -9.22 -0.38
N ALA A 17 -11.32 -10.01 0.49
CA ALA A 17 -12.36 -10.96 0.09
C ALA A 17 -13.64 -10.26 -0.42
N ARG A 18 -14.00 -9.10 0.17
CA ARG A 18 -15.27 -8.41 -0.09
C ARG A 18 -15.17 -7.25 -1.07
N SER A 19 -13.98 -6.76 -1.37
CA SER A 19 -13.79 -5.58 -2.19
C SER A 19 -14.15 -5.84 -3.66
N ARG A 20 -15.22 -5.19 -4.14
CA ARG A 20 -15.61 -5.21 -5.57
C ARG A 20 -14.51 -4.66 -6.48
N LEU A 21 -13.74 -3.69 -5.98
CA LEU A 21 -12.59 -3.13 -6.69
C LEU A 21 -11.57 -4.23 -7.02
N LEU A 22 -11.26 -5.07 -6.04
CA LEU A 22 -10.26 -6.13 -6.15
C LEU A 22 -10.77 -7.36 -6.88
N GLN A 23 -12.09 -7.54 -6.96
CA GLN A 23 -12.74 -8.57 -7.78
C GLN A 23 -12.72 -8.23 -9.29
N HIS A 24 -12.48 -6.97 -9.66
CA HIS A 24 -12.43 -6.57 -11.07
C HIS A 24 -11.19 -7.18 -11.77
N PRO A 25 -11.33 -7.84 -12.94
CA PRO A 25 -10.22 -8.54 -13.59
C PRO A 25 -8.98 -7.68 -13.84
N ALA A 26 -9.17 -6.40 -14.22
CA ALA A 26 -8.07 -5.48 -14.49
C ALA A 26 -7.23 -5.12 -13.25
N LEU A 27 -7.80 -5.25 -12.05
CA LEU A 27 -7.15 -4.94 -10.78
C LEU A 27 -6.79 -6.18 -9.96
N HIS A 28 -7.40 -7.33 -10.22
CA HIS A 28 -7.18 -8.54 -9.42
C HIS A 28 -5.69 -8.91 -9.27
N ALA A 29 -4.93 -8.94 -10.37
CA ALA A 29 -3.49 -9.26 -10.32
C ALA A 29 -2.69 -8.22 -9.52
N ARG A 30 -3.01 -6.93 -9.70
CA ARG A 30 -2.35 -5.82 -9.00
C ARG A 30 -2.73 -5.78 -7.52
N GLY A 31 -3.98 -6.06 -7.20
CA GLY A 31 -4.48 -6.13 -5.82
C GLY A 31 -3.77 -7.19 -5.00
N ARG A 32 -3.42 -8.34 -5.60
CA ARG A 32 -2.58 -9.35 -4.92
C ARG A 32 -1.15 -8.89 -4.73
N LEU A 33 -0.60 -8.17 -5.70
CA LEU A 33 0.74 -7.61 -5.60
C LEU A 33 0.80 -6.53 -4.50
N VAL A 34 -0.19 -5.64 -4.45
CA VAL A 34 -0.36 -4.65 -3.38
C VAL A 34 -0.53 -5.34 -2.02
N ARG A 35 -1.31 -6.43 -1.93
CA ARG A 35 -1.46 -7.20 -0.68
C ARG A 35 -0.13 -7.69 -0.16
N ARG A 36 0.64 -8.39 -1.00
CA ARG A 36 1.95 -8.91 -0.61
C ARG A 36 2.90 -7.79 -0.22
N HIS A 37 2.86 -6.66 -0.94
CA HIS A 37 3.67 -5.49 -0.64
C HIS A 37 3.29 -4.85 0.70
N LEU A 38 2.00 -4.79 1.01
CA LEU A 38 1.50 -4.34 2.31
C LEU A 38 1.93 -5.29 3.44
N ASP A 39 1.82 -6.60 3.24
CA ASP A 39 2.25 -7.59 4.25
C ASP A 39 3.75 -7.41 4.57
N VAL A 40 4.60 -7.26 3.54
CA VAL A 40 6.03 -6.97 3.73
C VAL A 40 6.25 -5.65 4.46
N TYR A 41 5.57 -4.58 4.04
CA TYR A 41 5.69 -3.27 4.67
C TYR A 41 5.37 -3.30 6.16
N LEU A 42 4.28 -3.98 6.53
CA LEU A 42 3.87 -4.08 7.93
C LEU A 42 4.93 -4.81 8.77
N ASP A 43 5.51 -5.89 8.25
CA ASP A 43 6.52 -6.64 8.98
C ASP A 43 7.88 -5.93 9.08
N THR A 44 8.20 -4.98 8.18
CA THR A 44 9.49 -4.27 8.18
C THR A 44 9.44 -2.89 8.82
N GLU A 45 8.36 -2.13 8.61
CA GLU A 45 8.30 -0.72 8.99
C GLU A 45 7.29 -0.43 10.10
N ALA A 46 6.24 -1.24 10.25
CA ALA A 46 5.13 -0.85 11.11
C ALA A 46 5.43 -0.99 12.61
N GLU A 47 6.54 -1.64 12.98
CA GLU A 47 7.01 -1.74 14.37
C GLU A 47 7.19 -0.37 15.06
N GLN A 48 7.50 0.68 14.30
CA GLN A 48 7.64 2.03 14.87
C GLN A 48 6.33 2.60 15.41
N TRP A 49 5.19 2.06 14.97
CA TRP A 49 3.85 2.47 15.41
C TRP A 49 3.33 1.64 16.59
N LEU A 50 4.11 0.66 17.05
CA LEU A 50 3.71 -0.25 18.11
C LEU A 50 4.10 0.25 19.49
N THR A 51 3.20 0.03 20.44
CA THR A 51 3.48 0.15 21.86
C THR A 51 4.48 -0.91 22.31
N THR A 52 5.13 -0.69 23.46
CA THR A 52 6.07 -1.67 24.02
C THR A 52 5.45 -3.05 24.27
N PRO A 53 4.21 -3.17 24.80
CA PRO A 53 3.54 -4.47 24.91
C PRO A 53 3.29 -5.14 23.55
N GLU A 54 2.85 -4.40 22.54
CA GLU A 54 2.63 -4.95 21.19
C GLU A 54 3.92 -5.47 20.56
N ARG A 55 5.05 -4.76 20.73
CA ARG A 55 6.36 -5.23 20.26
C ARG A 55 6.78 -6.55 20.91
N ALA A 56 6.53 -6.70 22.22
CA ALA A 56 6.83 -7.96 22.91
C ALA A 56 5.96 -9.12 22.38
N LEU A 57 4.69 -8.85 22.07
CA LEU A 57 3.81 -9.82 21.43
C LEU A 57 4.25 -10.17 20.00
N VAL A 58 4.66 -9.18 19.19
CA VAL A 58 5.21 -9.41 17.86
C VAL A 58 6.47 -10.28 17.92
N GLU A 59 7.37 -10.01 18.85
CA GLU A 59 8.57 -10.84 19.01
C GLU A 59 8.20 -12.28 19.38
N ALA A 60 7.24 -12.48 20.30
CA ALA A 60 6.76 -13.82 20.63
C ALA A 60 6.09 -14.52 19.43
N GLU A 61 5.27 -13.80 18.66
CA GLU A 61 4.59 -14.30 17.47
C GLU A 61 5.59 -14.71 16.37
N ARG A 62 6.69 -13.96 16.20
CA ARG A 62 7.76 -14.29 15.25
C ARG A 62 8.49 -15.58 15.57
N GLN A 63 8.57 -15.96 16.85
CA GLN A 63 9.15 -17.26 17.24
C GLN A 63 8.25 -18.44 16.80
N LEU A 64 6.95 -18.19 16.56
CA LEU A 64 6.00 -19.20 16.08
C LEU A 64 5.91 -19.21 14.56
N ASP A 65 5.64 -18.04 13.97
CA ASP A 65 5.58 -17.84 12.52
C ASP A 65 6.03 -16.41 12.19
N PRO A 66 7.20 -16.21 11.57
CA PRO A 66 7.75 -14.88 11.34
C PRO A 66 6.98 -14.06 10.31
N ALA A 67 6.26 -14.70 9.37
CA ALA A 67 5.56 -13.97 8.31
C ALA A 67 4.23 -13.41 8.82
N GLY A 68 3.96 -12.12 8.61
CA GLY A 68 2.70 -11.46 9.00
C GLY A 68 2.52 -11.27 10.51
N ALA A 69 3.57 -11.48 11.32
CA ALA A 69 3.49 -11.41 12.77
C ALA A 69 2.95 -10.06 13.27
N VAL A 70 3.34 -8.96 12.62
CA VAL A 70 2.81 -7.63 12.97
C VAL A 70 1.31 -7.55 12.72
N ALA A 71 0.83 -8.03 11.57
CA ALA A 71 -0.59 -7.96 11.23
C ALA A 71 -1.46 -8.86 12.13
N ARG A 72 -0.93 -9.98 12.64
CA ARG A 72 -1.66 -10.88 13.54
C ARG A 72 -1.82 -10.33 14.95
N VAL A 73 -0.83 -9.58 15.43
CA VAL A 73 -0.82 -9.01 16.79
C VAL A 73 -1.55 -7.68 16.88
N THR A 74 -1.48 -6.87 15.82
CA THR A 74 -1.96 -5.47 15.86
C THR A 74 -3.43 -5.34 15.52
N GLY A 75 -4.04 -4.26 16.00
CA GLY A 75 -5.42 -3.89 15.68
C GLY A 75 -5.56 -3.05 14.39
N PRO A 76 -6.79 -2.78 13.95
CA PRO A 76 -7.08 -1.97 12.77
C PRO A 76 -6.59 -0.51 12.89
N GLU A 77 -6.49 0.02 14.10
CA GLU A 77 -5.99 1.36 14.38
C GLU A 77 -4.50 1.48 14.06
N ALA A 78 -3.69 0.50 14.48
CA ALA A 78 -2.27 0.42 14.15
C ALA A 78 -2.05 0.27 12.64
N LEU A 79 -2.91 -0.49 11.96
CA LEU A 79 -2.93 -0.55 10.49
C LEU A 79 -3.15 0.85 9.89
N VAL A 80 -4.18 1.59 10.32
CA VAL A 80 -4.44 2.94 9.82
C VAL A 80 -3.27 3.88 10.13
N ALA A 81 -2.66 3.79 11.31
CA ALA A 81 -1.49 4.59 11.67
C ALA A 81 -0.26 4.29 10.78
N ALA A 82 -0.13 3.07 10.26
CA ALA A 82 0.99 2.68 9.41
C ALA A 82 0.79 3.03 7.91
N LEU A 83 -0.45 3.11 7.43
CA LEU A 83 -0.75 3.39 6.01
C LEU A 83 -0.14 4.68 5.42
N PRO A 84 0.07 5.79 6.17
CA PRO A 84 0.81 6.95 5.68
C PRO A 84 2.17 6.61 5.08
N GLY A 85 2.98 5.79 5.76
CA GLY A 85 4.31 5.41 5.28
C GLY A 85 4.25 4.44 4.10
N PHE A 86 3.20 3.61 4.01
CA PHE A 86 3.03 2.69 2.89
C PHE A 86 2.79 3.41 1.55
N VAL A 87 2.29 4.65 1.58
CA VAL A 87 2.06 5.46 0.36
C VAL A 87 3.18 6.47 0.09
N ASP A 88 4.25 6.46 0.90
CA ASP A 88 5.44 7.27 0.66
C ASP A 88 6.24 6.77 -0.55
N ALA A 89 7.06 7.66 -1.10
CA ALA A 89 7.81 7.39 -2.33
C ALA A 89 8.74 6.18 -2.22
N GLU A 90 9.32 5.91 -1.04
CA GLU A 90 10.17 4.73 -0.81
C GLU A 90 9.40 3.40 -0.91
N TRP A 91 8.09 3.43 -0.62
CA TRP A 91 7.22 2.25 -0.56
C TRP A 91 6.21 2.15 -1.70
N LEU A 92 6.18 3.12 -2.62
CA LEU A 92 5.39 2.99 -3.83
C LEU A 92 5.98 1.92 -4.75
N LEU A 93 5.09 1.11 -5.32
CA LEU A 93 5.46 0.15 -6.35
C LEU A 93 6.14 0.84 -7.55
N PRO A 94 7.15 0.20 -8.16
CA PRO A 94 8.03 0.86 -9.13
C PRO A 94 7.32 1.23 -10.44
N SER A 95 6.36 0.39 -10.86
CA SER A 95 5.53 0.62 -12.03
C SER A 95 4.45 1.65 -11.73
N VAL A 96 4.30 2.67 -12.60
CA VAL A 96 3.26 3.71 -12.46
C VAL A 96 1.86 3.09 -12.36
N ALA A 97 1.57 2.03 -13.12
CA ALA A 97 0.27 1.37 -13.09
C ALA A 97 0.03 0.64 -11.75
N ASP A 98 1.06 0.06 -11.17
CA ASP A 98 0.95 -0.70 -9.93
C ASP A 98 0.92 0.24 -8.72
N ALA A 99 1.67 1.35 -8.75
CA ALA A 99 1.56 2.43 -7.78
C ALA A 99 0.17 3.07 -7.78
N HIS A 100 -0.43 3.31 -8.95
CA HIS A 100 -1.83 3.78 -9.00
C HIS A 100 -2.80 2.78 -8.36
N ALA A 101 -2.61 1.47 -8.61
CA ALA A 101 -3.41 0.45 -7.96
C ALA A 101 -3.21 0.43 -6.45
N GLN A 102 -1.98 0.62 -5.96
CA GLN A 102 -1.68 0.77 -4.53
C GLN A 102 -2.45 1.93 -3.90
N LEU A 103 -2.40 3.13 -4.49
CA LEU A 103 -3.14 4.29 -3.97
C LEU A 103 -4.65 4.05 -3.93
N LEU A 104 -5.22 3.45 -4.98
CA LEU A 104 -6.64 3.11 -5.03
C LEU A 104 -7.05 2.09 -3.97
N VAL A 105 -6.20 1.08 -3.74
CA VAL A 105 -6.43 0.05 -2.72
C VAL A 105 -6.38 0.67 -1.33
N VAL A 106 -5.40 1.53 -1.05
CA VAL A 106 -5.26 2.20 0.26
C VAL A 106 -6.45 3.13 0.53
N ASP A 107 -6.83 3.98 -0.42
CA ASP A 107 -8.02 4.84 -0.29
C ASP A 107 -9.28 4.00 -0.03
N SER A 108 -9.45 2.90 -0.76
CA SER A 108 -10.61 2.01 -0.59
C SER A 108 -10.59 1.26 0.75
N LEU A 109 -9.41 0.84 1.22
CA LEU A 109 -9.23 0.17 2.51
C LEU A 109 -9.60 1.11 3.66
N VAL A 110 -9.07 2.33 3.66
CA VAL A 110 -9.35 3.32 4.72
C VAL A 110 -10.84 3.64 4.77
N ARG A 111 -11.47 3.92 3.62
CA ARG A 111 -12.92 4.17 3.58
C ARG A 111 -13.73 2.98 4.09
N TRP A 112 -13.31 1.75 3.76
CA TRP A 112 -13.99 0.56 4.24
C TRP A 112 -13.82 0.35 5.75
N LEU A 113 -12.63 0.59 6.31
CA LEU A 113 -12.38 0.50 7.76
C LEU A 113 -13.27 1.47 8.53
N LEU A 114 -13.38 2.72 8.06
CA LEU A 114 -14.25 3.72 8.66
C LEU A 114 -15.74 3.37 8.51
N ALA A 115 -16.17 2.98 7.30
CA ALA A 115 -17.57 2.67 7.02
C ALA A 115 -18.06 1.39 7.71
N SER A 116 -17.16 0.44 7.98
CA SER A 116 -17.49 -0.79 8.72
C SER A 116 -17.49 -0.62 10.23
N GLY A 117 -17.00 0.52 10.75
CA GLY A 117 -16.79 0.74 12.17
C GLY A 117 -15.65 -0.11 12.74
N ALA A 118 -14.76 -0.65 11.89
CA ALA A 118 -13.57 -1.37 12.33
C ALA A 118 -12.54 -0.44 12.98
N VAL A 119 -12.67 0.87 12.75
CA VAL A 119 -11.86 1.94 13.33
C VAL A 119 -12.79 3.10 13.68
N ASP A 120 -12.59 3.74 14.82
CA ASP A 120 -13.31 4.96 15.19
C ASP A 120 -12.76 6.18 14.41
N ALA A 121 -13.64 6.86 13.69
CA ALA A 121 -13.27 8.00 12.85
C ALA A 121 -12.85 9.24 13.66
N GLY A 122 -13.36 9.41 14.87
CA GLY A 122 -12.99 10.51 15.76
C GLY A 122 -11.58 10.33 16.29
N GLU A 123 -11.28 9.14 16.80
CA GLU A 123 -9.96 8.78 17.34
C GLU A 123 -8.88 8.81 16.25
N MET A 124 -9.19 8.31 15.05
CA MET A 124 -8.21 8.23 13.95
C MET A 124 -8.22 9.42 12.98
N SER A 125 -8.92 10.51 13.31
CA SER A 125 -9.07 11.67 12.43
C SER A 125 -7.74 12.25 11.92
N CYS A 126 -6.73 12.38 12.80
CA CYS A 126 -5.40 12.86 12.41
C CYS A 126 -4.71 11.92 11.41
N SER A 127 -4.73 10.61 11.67
CA SER A 127 -4.12 9.62 10.78
C SER A 127 -4.83 9.56 9.43
N VAL A 128 -6.16 9.64 9.41
CA VAL A 128 -6.94 9.66 8.17
C VAL A 128 -6.59 10.88 7.31
N LEU A 129 -6.55 12.08 7.90
CA LEU A 129 -6.17 13.30 7.18
C LEU A 129 -4.73 13.24 6.65
N GLU A 130 -3.82 12.63 7.41
CA GLU A 130 -2.45 12.39 6.95
C GLU A 130 -2.41 11.46 5.74
N ILE A 131 -3.14 10.34 5.77
CA ILE A 131 -3.24 9.40 4.65
C ILE A 131 -3.79 10.13 3.41
N GLU A 132 -4.89 10.87 3.53
CA GLU A 132 -5.49 11.61 2.42
C GLU A 132 -4.50 12.59 1.78
N THR A 133 -3.75 13.32 2.62
CA THR A 133 -2.72 14.26 2.18
C THR A 133 -1.60 13.55 1.42
N ARG A 134 -1.12 12.43 1.95
CA ARG A 134 -0.05 11.65 1.31
C ARG A 134 -0.52 10.96 0.02
N LEU A 135 -1.74 10.44 -0.02
CA LEU A 135 -2.38 9.91 -1.23
C LEU A 135 -2.46 10.98 -2.33
N ALA A 136 -2.92 12.19 -2.00
CA ALA A 136 -3.01 13.30 -2.95
C ALA A 136 -1.63 13.69 -3.49
N ARG A 137 -0.62 13.77 -2.62
CA ARG A 137 0.77 14.07 -3.02
C ARG A 137 1.35 12.97 -3.91
N ALA A 138 1.14 11.71 -3.56
CA ALA A 138 1.63 10.56 -4.33
C ALA A 138 0.99 10.49 -5.72
N ALA A 139 -0.33 10.74 -5.82
CA ALA A 139 -1.05 10.81 -7.08
C ALA A 139 -0.50 11.92 -8.00
N ALA A 140 -0.31 13.13 -7.47
CA ALA A 140 0.31 14.22 -8.22
C ALA A 140 1.76 13.91 -8.64
N GLY A 141 2.50 13.12 -7.88
CA GLY A 141 3.82 12.61 -8.25
C GLY A 141 3.76 11.61 -9.42
N LEU A 142 2.78 10.70 -9.42
CA LEU A 142 2.55 9.72 -10.49
C LEU A 142 2.14 10.38 -11.80
N ASP A 143 1.23 11.35 -11.76
CA ASP A 143 0.79 12.07 -12.95
C ASP A 143 1.95 12.81 -13.63
N ARG A 144 2.84 13.42 -12.84
CA ARG A 144 4.07 14.04 -13.35
C ARG A 144 4.99 13.01 -14.00
N ARG A 145 5.24 11.87 -13.36
CA ARG A 145 6.05 10.78 -13.95
C ARG A 145 5.48 10.31 -15.28
N ARG A 146 4.15 10.12 -15.35
CA ARG A 146 3.44 9.70 -16.56
C ARG A 146 3.54 10.73 -17.68
N ALA A 147 3.43 12.02 -17.37
CA ALA A 147 3.59 13.10 -18.34
C ALA A 147 5.02 13.12 -18.91
N LEU A 148 6.04 12.97 -18.06
CA LEU A 148 7.44 12.90 -18.51
C LEU A 148 7.70 11.69 -19.42
N SER A 149 7.18 10.51 -19.08
CA SER A 149 7.33 9.32 -19.92
C SER A 149 6.61 9.42 -21.28
N ARG A 150 5.59 10.26 -21.41
CA ARG A 150 4.90 10.53 -22.68
C ARG A 150 5.62 11.58 -23.54
N SER A 151 6.36 12.47 -22.89
CA SER A 151 7.09 13.56 -23.54
C SER A 151 8.45 13.14 -24.09
N ASP A 152 8.89 11.90 -23.86
CA ASP A 152 10.11 11.35 -24.44
C ASP A 152 9.82 10.87 -25.89
N PRO A 153 10.27 11.58 -26.93
CA PRO A 153 9.99 11.20 -28.30
C PRO A 153 10.76 9.91 -28.66
N PRO A 154 10.18 8.99 -29.47
CA PRO A 154 10.90 7.82 -29.93
C PRO A 154 12.11 8.25 -30.77
N GLY A 155 13.30 8.03 -30.22
CA GLY A 155 14.61 8.03 -30.89
C GLY A 155 14.77 8.99 -32.07
N ARG A 156 15.31 10.18 -31.84
CA ARG A 156 16.18 10.79 -32.86
C ARG A 156 17.37 9.86 -33.05
N LEU A 157 17.32 9.01 -34.09
CA LEU A 157 18.51 8.40 -34.65
C LEU A 157 19.53 9.53 -34.94
N PRO A 158 20.80 9.41 -34.52
CA PRO A 158 21.81 10.37 -34.90
C PRO A 158 21.92 10.41 -36.44
N PRO A 159 21.95 11.60 -37.07
CA PRO A 159 22.15 11.71 -38.50
C PRO A 159 23.60 11.36 -38.83
N GLY A 160 23.89 10.09 -39.11
CA GLY A 160 25.28 9.68 -39.34
C GLY A 160 25.54 8.28 -39.90
N ALA A 161 24.55 7.39 -40.04
CA ALA A 161 24.76 6.06 -40.64
C ALA A 161 24.57 6.08 -42.18
N ALA A 162 25.24 7.02 -42.86
CA ALA A 162 25.33 7.02 -44.32
C ALA A 162 26.35 5.97 -44.77
N ARG A 163 25.82 4.80 -45.15
CA ARG A 163 26.30 3.86 -46.18
C ARG A 163 27.73 4.09 -46.70
N ARG A 164 28.69 3.27 -46.25
CA ARG A 164 29.86 2.91 -47.07
C ARG A 164 29.56 1.58 -47.77
N ARG A 165 29.40 1.63 -49.10
CA ARG A 165 29.46 0.44 -49.96
C ARG A 165 30.94 0.13 -50.24
N PRO A 166 31.42 -1.11 -50.10
CA PRO A 166 32.72 -1.52 -50.63
C PRO A 166 32.62 -1.72 -52.15
N ARG A 167 33.67 -1.32 -52.86
CA ARG A 167 33.96 -1.71 -54.25
C ARG A 167 34.76 -2.99 -54.25
#